data_AF-A0A1X9YZ32-F1
#
_entry.id   AF-A0A1X9YZ32-F1
#
_cell.length_a   1.000
_cell.length_b   1.000
_cell.length_c   1.000
_cell.angle_alpha   90.00
_cell.angle_beta   90.00
_cell.angle_gamma   90.00
#
_symmetry.space_group_name_H-M   'P 1'
#
loop_
_entity.id
_entity.type
_entity.pdbx_description
1 polymer ?
#
loop_
_entity_poly.entity_id
_entity_poly.type
_entity_poly.pdbx_seq_one_letter_code
_entity_poly.pdbx_strand_id
1 'polypeptide(L)'
;MTGDAKQRKADFISLMMSSVDSISCNKENARDYLLEEGLDPDSIRAEGIKRIKKLKLQAQANSTRKEMSSTAAIKQKAMEWVEKLLNDVNFSFPQFVKTENLVLQNRNLEKLTKDDIKSTLTQYYYLKFMEQENKQSNEQ
;
A
#
# COMPACT_ATOMS: atom_id res chain seq x y z
N MET A 1 -4.16 52.20 -44.90
CA MET A 1 -5.45 51.65 -44.40
C MET A 1 -5.37 50.11 -44.29
N THR A 2 -4.59 49.58 -43.35
CA THR A 2 -4.32 48.12 -43.23
C THR A 2 -4.45 47.58 -41.79
N GLY A 3 -4.77 48.43 -40.81
CA GLY A 3 -4.96 48.06 -39.41
C GLY A 3 -6.28 47.32 -39.15
N ASP A 4 -7.37 47.78 -39.76
CA ASP A 4 -8.73 47.26 -39.52
C ASP A 4 -8.95 45.79 -39.90
N ALA A 5 -8.21 45.28 -40.89
CA ALA A 5 -8.36 43.89 -41.34
C ALA A 5 -7.61 42.89 -40.45
N LYS A 6 -6.50 43.32 -39.83
CA LYS A 6 -5.75 42.48 -38.87
C LYS A 6 -6.48 42.41 -37.53
N GLN A 7 -7.08 43.51 -37.09
CA GLN A 7 -7.84 43.59 -35.85
C GLN A 7 -9.10 42.71 -35.93
N ARG A 8 -9.87 42.79 -37.02
CA ARG A 8 -11.05 41.93 -37.25
C ARG A 8 -10.74 40.43 -37.29
N LYS A 9 -9.56 40.03 -37.81
CA LYS A 9 -9.13 38.62 -37.80
C LYS A 9 -8.77 38.15 -36.38
N ALA A 10 -8.07 38.99 -35.63
CA ALA A 10 -7.74 38.70 -34.23
C ALA A 10 -9.01 38.60 -33.36
N ASP A 11 -9.97 39.50 -33.58
CA ASP A 11 -11.26 39.49 -32.87
C ASP A 11 -12.10 38.27 -33.23
N PHE A 12 -12.10 37.84 -34.50
CA PHE A 12 -12.78 36.61 -34.92
C PHE A 12 -12.15 35.35 -34.32
N ILE A 13 -10.82 35.27 -34.29
CA ILE A 13 -10.11 34.14 -33.65
C ILE A 13 -10.38 34.11 -32.15
N SER A 14 -10.40 35.27 -31.48
CA SER A 14 -10.77 35.39 -30.06
C SER A 14 -12.21 34.95 -29.80
N LEU A 15 -13.16 35.30 -30.68
CA LEU A 15 -14.56 34.86 -30.59
C LEU A 15 -14.71 33.34 -30.80
N MET A 16 -13.96 32.76 -31.74
CA MET A 16 -13.96 31.32 -31.97
C MET A 16 -13.30 30.55 -30.81
N MET A 17 -12.18 31.05 -30.28
CA MET A 17 -11.50 30.43 -29.13
C MET A 17 -12.33 30.51 -27.86
N SER A 18 -12.99 31.64 -27.59
CA SER A 18 -13.91 31.77 -26.45
C SER A 18 -15.12 30.84 -26.57
N SER A 19 -15.61 30.59 -27.79
CA SER A 19 -16.65 29.59 -28.05
C SER A 19 -16.17 28.16 -27.76
N VAL A 20 -14.96 27.79 -28.21
CA VAL A 20 -14.35 26.48 -27.93
C VAL A 20 -14.06 26.29 -26.44
N ASP A 21 -13.57 27.32 -25.76
CA ASP A 21 -13.36 27.30 -24.31
C ASP A 21 -14.68 27.18 -23.55
N SER A 22 -15.77 27.78 -24.02
CA SER A 22 -17.09 27.64 -23.40
C SER A 22 -17.72 26.25 -23.57
N ILE A 23 -17.39 25.54 -24.65
CA ILE A 23 -17.80 24.14 -24.87
C ILE A 23 -16.93 23.20 -24.03
N SER A 24 -15.63 23.48 -23.92
CA SER A 24 -14.66 22.68 -23.15
C SER A 24 -14.81 22.86 -21.62
N CYS A 25 -15.14 24.07 -21.14
CA CYS A 25 -15.30 24.36 -19.71
C CYS A 25 -16.71 24.11 -19.16
N ASN A 26 -17.73 23.91 -20.01
CA ASN A 26 -19.07 23.58 -19.56
C ASN A 26 -19.33 22.08 -19.68
N LYS A 27 -19.41 21.41 -18.53
CA LYS A 27 -19.63 19.96 -18.39
C LYS A 27 -20.89 19.47 -19.10
N GLU A 28 -21.93 20.30 -19.19
CA GLU A 28 -23.19 19.97 -19.87
C GLU A 28 -23.00 20.02 -21.40
N ASN A 29 -22.42 21.11 -21.92
CA ASN A 29 -22.14 21.26 -23.35
C ASN A 29 -21.17 20.18 -23.88
N ALA A 30 -20.15 19.81 -23.10
CA ALA A 30 -19.23 18.74 -23.48
C ALA A 30 -19.89 17.35 -23.49
N ARG A 31 -20.90 17.13 -22.63
CA ARG A 31 -21.68 15.89 -22.58
C ARG A 31 -22.60 15.79 -23.79
N ASP A 32 -23.27 16.89 -24.14
CA ASP A 32 -24.18 16.94 -25.29
C ASP A 32 -23.41 16.78 -26.61
N TYR A 33 -22.25 17.43 -26.75
CA TYR A 33 -21.36 17.24 -27.90
C TYR A 33 -20.92 15.77 -28.08
N LEU A 34 -20.55 15.08 -27.00
CA LEU A 34 -20.16 13.67 -27.07
C LEU A 34 -21.34 12.76 -27.44
N LEU A 35 -22.55 13.08 -26.97
CA LEU A 35 -23.77 12.36 -27.35
C LEU A 35 -24.12 12.57 -28.83
N GLU A 36 -23.95 13.78 -29.36
CA GLU A 36 -24.13 14.11 -30.77
C GLU A 36 -23.14 13.38 -31.68
N GLU A 37 -21.90 13.20 -31.23
CA GLU A 37 -20.86 12.38 -31.90
C GLU A 37 -21.08 10.87 -31.72
N GLY A 38 -22.19 10.45 -31.09
CA GLY A 38 -22.59 9.05 -30.94
C GLY A 38 -21.86 8.29 -29.81
N LEU A 39 -21.15 8.99 -28.93
CA LEU A 39 -20.51 8.42 -27.74
C LEU A 39 -21.47 8.52 -26.54
N ASP A 40 -21.47 7.51 -25.67
CA ASP A 40 -22.19 7.55 -24.39
C ASP A 40 -21.21 7.94 -23.25
N PRO A 41 -21.22 9.21 -22.78
CA PRO A 41 -20.28 9.68 -21.78
C PRO A 41 -20.45 9.00 -20.42
N ASP A 42 -21.68 8.57 -20.09
CA ASP A 42 -21.97 7.92 -18.81
C ASP A 42 -21.49 6.47 -18.81
N SER A 43 -21.67 5.75 -19.91
CA SER A 43 -21.12 4.40 -20.07
C SER A 43 -19.59 4.42 -20.03
N ILE A 44 -18.94 5.35 -20.74
CA ILE A 44 -17.48 5.52 -20.73
C ILE A 44 -16.99 5.86 -19.31
N ARG A 45 -17.67 6.76 -18.61
CA ARG A 45 -17.34 7.10 -17.22
C ARG A 45 -17.51 5.89 -16.30
N ALA A 46 -18.62 5.16 -16.41
CA ALA A 46 -18.88 3.99 -15.59
C ALA A 46 -17.83 2.89 -15.80
N GLU A 47 -17.46 2.64 -17.06
CA GLU A 47 -16.42 1.67 -17.40
C GLU A 47 -15.03 2.12 -16.92
N GLY A 48 -14.70 3.40 -17.10
CA GLY A 48 -13.47 4.00 -16.59
C GLY A 48 -13.34 3.85 -15.07
N ILE A 49 -14.40 4.20 -14.32
CA ILE A 49 -14.45 4.04 -12.86
C ILE A 49 -14.31 2.56 -12.47
N LYS A 50 -14.96 1.63 -13.20
CA LYS A 50 -14.86 0.19 -12.96
C LYS A 50 -13.42 -0.30 -13.14
N ARG A 51 -12.73 0.14 -14.20
CA ARG A 51 -11.32 -0.19 -14.46
C ARG A 51 -10.40 0.37 -13.39
N ILE A 52 -10.59 1.63 -12.97
CA ILE A 52 -9.81 2.25 -11.89
C ILE A 52 -10.00 1.50 -10.57
N LYS A 53 -11.24 1.17 -10.21
CA LYS A 53 -11.53 0.36 -9.00
C LYS A 53 -10.86 -1.01 -9.06
N LYS A 54 -10.92 -1.68 -10.22
CA LYS A 54 -10.25 -2.98 -10.42
C LYS A 54 -8.74 -2.88 -10.22
N LEU A 55 -8.09 -1.87 -10.81
CA LEU A 55 -6.66 -1.63 -10.65
C LEU A 55 -6.29 -1.34 -9.20
N LYS A 56 -7.08 -0.51 -8.50
CA LYS A 56 -6.88 -0.21 -7.08
C LYS A 56 -6.96 -1.47 -6.21
N LEU A 57 -7.98 -2.30 -6.45
CA LEU A 57 -8.13 -3.57 -5.72
C LEU A 57 -6.98 -4.55 -6.01
N GLN A 58 -6.53 -4.64 -7.26
CA GLN A 58 -5.38 -5.48 -7.61
C GLN A 58 -4.09 -4.98 -6.95
N ALA A 59 -3.85 -3.68 -6.96
CA ALA A 59 -2.69 -3.08 -6.31
C ALA A 59 -2.70 -3.33 -4.79
N GLN A 60 -3.86 -3.14 -4.14
CA GLN A 60 -4.04 -3.45 -2.71
C GLN A 60 -3.81 -4.93 -2.42
N ALA A 61 -4.42 -5.83 -3.19
CA ALA A 61 -4.22 -7.27 -3.01
C ALA A 61 -2.76 -7.70 -3.20
N ASN A 62 -2.05 -7.08 -4.15
CA ASN A 62 -0.62 -7.33 -4.35
C ASN A 62 0.23 -6.82 -3.19
N SER A 63 -0.07 -5.63 -2.64
CA SER A 63 0.59 -5.12 -1.43
C SER A 63 0.38 -6.08 -0.25
N THR A 64 -0.87 -6.45 0.01
CA THR A 64 -1.22 -7.38 1.09
C THR A 64 -0.55 -8.74 0.90
N ARG A 65 -0.49 -9.28 -0.32
CA ARG A 65 0.23 -10.53 -0.59
C ARG A 65 1.72 -10.40 -0.31
N LYS A 66 2.34 -9.29 -0.71
CA LYS A 66 3.76 -9.04 -0.46
C LYS A 66 4.04 -8.94 1.04
N GLU A 67 3.24 -8.16 1.76
CA GLU A 67 3.29 -8.05 3.22
C GLU A 67 3.09 -9.42 3.89
N MET A 68 2.09 -10.20 3.48
CA MET A 68 1.87 -11.54 4.03
C MET A 68 3.05 -12.48 3.76
N SER A 69 3.66 -12.40 2.56
CA SER A 69 4.80 -13.25 2.19
C SER A 69 6.07 -12.93 2.98
N SER A 70 6.39 -11.64 3.16
CA SER A 70 7.53 -11.23 4.00
C SER A 70 7.28 -11.62 5.45
N THR A 71 6.07 -11.40 5.95
CA THR A 71 5.68 -11.76 7.31
C THR A 71 5.77 -13.27 7.57
N ALA A 72 5.36 -14.09 6.60
CA ALA A 72 5.45 -15.55 6.69
C ALA A 72 6.90 -16.03 6.71
N ALA A 73 7.76 -15.47 5.85
CA ALA A 73 9.19 -15.79 5.83
C ALA A 73 9.89 -15.42 7.14
N ILE A 74 9.59 -14.24 7.69
CA ILE A 74 10.14 -13.80 8.99
C ILE A 74 9.66 -14.71 10.12
N LYS A 75 8.38 -15.09 10.12
CA LYS A 75 7.83 -16.01 11.11
C LYS A 75 8.48 -17.38 11.04
N GLN A 76 8.70 -17.91 9.84
CA GLN A 76 9.40 -19.18 9.64
C GLN A 76 10.85 -19.10 10.13
N LYS A 77 11.57 -18.02 9.78
CA LYS A 77 12.92 -17.77 10.27
C LYS A 77 12.98 -17.70 11.81
N ALA A 78 12.00 -17.06 12.45
CA ALA A 78 11.89 -17.03 13.90
C ALA A 78 11.67 -18.43 14.50
N MET A 79 10.79 -19.24 13.90
CA MET A 79 10.55 -20.62 14.35
C MET A 79 11.81 -21.47 14.25
N GLU A 80 12.52 -21.43 13.11
CA GLU A 80 13.76 -22.18 12.91
C GLU A 80 14.86 -21.75 13.89
N TRP A 81 14.96 -20.45 14.17
CA TRP A 81 15.92 -19.93 15.14
C TRP A 81 15.62 -20.46 16.54
N VAL A 82 14.36 -20.43 16.95
CA VAL A 82 13.92 -20.91 18.26
C VAL A 82 14.11 -22.42 18.38
N GLU A 83 13.87 -23.20 17.33
CA GLU A 83 14.16 -24.63 17.35
C GLU A 83 15.65 -24.90 17.53
N LYS A 84 16.52 -24.16 16.85
CA LYS A 84 17.98 -24.26 17.07
C LYS A 84 18.36 -23.90 18.51
N LEU A 85 17.78 -22.84 19.06
CA LEU A 85 18.04 -22.38 20.42
C LEU A 85 17.59 -23.40 21.47
N LEU A 86 16.40 -23.98 21.31
CA LEU A 86 15.86 -24.99 22.23
C LEU A 86 16.60 -26.33 22.16
N ASN A 87 17.26 -26.61 21.04
CA ASN A 87 18.10 -27.79 20.86
C ASN A 87 19.54 -27.58 21.37
N ASP A 88 19.92 -26.36 21.78
CA ASP A 88 21.21 -26.10 22.42
C ASP A 88 21.19 -26.61 23.86
N VAL A 89 22.17 -27.44 24.20
CA VAL A 89 22.34 -28.05 25.52
C VAL A 89 22.57 -27.00 26.61
N ASN A 90 23.10 -25.83 26.25
CA ASN A 90 23.38 -24.75 27.20
C ASN A 90 22.21 -23.77 27.39
N PHE A 91 21.10 -23.97 26.66
CA PHE A 91 20.00 -23.03 26.71
C PHE A 91 19.19 -23.15 27.99
N SER A 92 19.04 -22.03 28.69
CA SER A 92 18.19 -21.89 29.88
C SER A 92 17.24 -20.72 29.69
N PHE A 93 15.94 -21.02 29.58
CA PHE A 93 14.91 -19.99 29.38
C PHE A 93 14.86 -18.94 30.51
N PRO A 94 14.94 -19.31 31.81
CA PRO A 94 15.01 -18.33 32.89
C PRO A 94 16.21 -17.39 32.79
N GLN A 95 17.37 -17.90 32.34
CA GLN A 95 18.57 -17.10 32.14
C GLN A 95 18.38 -16.15 30.95
N PHE A 96 17.83 -16.65 29.84
CA PHE A 96 17.52 -15.86 28.66
C PHE A 96 16.57 -14.68 28.95
N VAL A 97 15.51 -14.93 29.71
CA VAL A 97 14.55 -13.88 30.13
C VAL A 97 15.23 -12.76 30.90
N LYS A 98 16.20 -13.09 31.77
CA LYS A 98 16.98 -12.11 32.54
C LYS A 98 17.96 -11.34 31.64
N THR A 99 18.67 -12.03 30.76
CA THR A 99 19.67 -11.40 29.88
C THR A 99 19.03 -10.44 28.88
N GLU A 100 17.89 -10.81 28.29
CA GLU A 100 17.19 -10.02 27.28
C GLU A 100 16.11 -9.08 27.87
N ASN A 101 16.02 -8.98 29.20
CA ASN A 101 15.02 -8.16 29.92
C ASN A 101 13.58 -8.33 29.40
N LEU A 102 13.17 -9.58 29.18
CA LEU A 102 11.83 -9.90 28.67
C LEU A 102 10.77 -9.59 29.73
N VAL A 103 9.89 -8.62 29.45
CA VAL A 103 8.72 -8.32 30.28
C VAL A 103 7.64 -9.38 30.06
N LEU A 104 7.76 -10.50 30.78
CA LEU A 104 6.74 -11.55 30.81
C LEU A 104 5.67 -11.15 31.84
N GLN A 105 4.61 -10.50 31.39
CA GLN A 105 3.51 -10.10 32.26
C GLN A 105 2.92 -11.33 32.99
N ASN A 106 3.07 -11.37 34.32
CA ASN A 106 2.39 -12.29 35.24
C ASN A 106 2.40 -13.78 34.87
N ARG A 107 3.49 -14.30 34.29
CA ARG A 107 3.66 -15.75 34.10
C ARG A 107 4.64 -16.31 35.11
N ASN A 108 4.20 -17.27 35.93
CA ASN A 108 5.09 -18.09 36.73
C ASN A 108 6.01 -18.86 35.78
N LEU A 109 7.28 -18.47 35.70
CA LEU A 109 8.27 -19.04 34.79
C LEU A 109 8.41 -20.56 34.97
N GLU A 110 8.17 -21.05 36.18
CA GLU A 110 8.24 -22.46 36.56
C GLU A 110 7.05 -23.30 36.06
N LYS A 111 5.94 -22.66 35.70
CA LYS A 111 4.73 -23.35 35.18
C LYS A 111 4.59 -23.29 33.66
N LEU A 112 5.56 -22.70 32.95
CA LEU A 112 5.54 -22.62 31.50
C LEU A 112 5.82 -24.00 30.90
N THR A 113 4.94 -24.44 30.00
CA THR A 113 5.19 -25.65 29.22
C THR A 113 6.28 -25.38 28.17
N LYS A 114 6.88 -26.45 27.61
CA LYS A 114 7.83 -26.31 26.50
C LYS A 114 7.23 -25.59 25.30
N ASP A 115 5.94 -25.81 25.04
CA ASP A 115 5.22 -25.14 23.95
C ASP A 115 5.00 -23.66 24.23
N ASP A 116 4.71 -23.29 25.49
CA ASP A 116 4.61 -21.87 25.88
C ASP A 116 5.94 -21.15 25.71
N ILE A 117 7.05 -21.79 26.13
CA ILE A 117 8.41 -21.27 25.96
C ILE A 117 8.71 -21.06 24.48
N LYS A 118 8.44 -22.08 23.64
CA LYS A 118 8.63 -22.00 22.19
C LYS A 118 7.80 -20.86 21.58
N SER A 119 6.53 -20.72 21.97
CA SER A 119 5.64 -19.67 21.49
C SER A 119 6.15 -18.28 21.88
N THR A 120 6.55 -18.09 23.14
CA THR A 120 7.07 -16.81 23.64
C THR A 120 8.36 -16.42 22.93
N LEU A 121 9.30 -17.35 22.78
CA LEU A 121 10.55 -17.10 22.06
C LEU A 121 10.29 -16.78 20.58
N THR A 122 9.38 -17.52 19.95
CA THR A 122 9.03 -17.31 18.53
C THR A 122 8.45 -15.91 18.33
N GLN A 123 7.56 -15.49 19.22
CA GLN A 123 6.98 -14.15 19.18
C GLN A 123 8.05 -13.06 19.39
N TYR A 124 8.96 -13.25 20.34
CA TYR A 124 10.06 -12.31 20.56
C TYR A 124 10.97 -12.18 19.33
N TYR A 125 11.46 -13.29 18.78
CA TYR A 125 12.35 -13.27 17.62
C TYR A 125 11.65 -12.77 16.35
N TYR A 126 10.37 -13.08 16.18
CA TYR A 126 9.57 -12.53 15.09
C TYR A 126 9.51 -11.00 15.15
N LEU A 127 9.24 -10.42 16.33
CA LEU A 127 9.24 -8.96 16.51
C LEU A 127 10.63 -8.36 16.29
N LYS A 128 11.68 -9.00 16.82
CA LYS A 128 13.08 -8.58 16.65
C LYS A 128 13.50 -8.56 15.18
N PHE A 129 13.12 -9.57 14.40
CA PHE A 129 13.44 -9.64 12.97
C PHE A 129 12.62 -8.67 12.13
N MET A 130 11.34 -8.45 12.45
CA MET A 130 10.52 -7.40 11.82
C MET A 130 11.12 -6.01 12.03
N GLU A 131 11.58 -5.69 13.24
CA GLU A 131 12.21 -4.39 13.52
C GLU A 131 13.53 -4.23 12.74
N GLN A 132 14.30 -5.30 12.58
CA GLN A 132 15.54 -5.28 11.78
C GLN A 132 15.27 -5.07 10.29
N GLU A 133 14.28 -5.76 9.70
CA GLU A 133 13.92 -5.52 8.28
C GLU A 133 13.37 -4.11 8.05
N ASN A 134 12.59 -3.58 8.98
CA ASN A 134 12.07 -2.21 8.88
C ASN A 134 13.19 -1.16 8.98
N LYS A 135 14.22 -1.40 9.81
CA LYS A 135 15.41 -0.53 9.89
C LYS A 135 16.22 -0.58 8.59
N GLN A 136 16.47 -1.78 8.06
CA GLN A 136 17.22 -1.96 6.80
C GLN A 136 16.48 -1.38 5.58
N SER A 137 15.15 -1.44 5.55
CA SER A 137 14.34 -0.89 4.46
C SER A 137 14.25 0.64 4.47
N ASN A 138 14.52 1.29 5.60
CA ASN A 138 14.51 2.76 5.73
C ASN A 138 15.90 3.39 5.50
N GLU A 139 16.96 2.58 5.44
CA GLU A 139 18.33 3.02 5.16
C GLU A 139 18.73 2.86 3.68
N GLN A 140 17.81 2.39 2.83
CA GLN A 140 17.94 2.28 1.37
C GLN A 140 17.01 3.26 0.66
#